data_AF-A0A932XE19-F1
#
_entry.id   AF-A0A932XE19-F1
#
_cell.length_a   1.000
_cell.length_b   1.000
_cell.length_c   1.000
_cell.angle_alpha   90.00
_cell.angle_beta   90.00
_cell.angle_gamma   90.00
#
_symmetry.space_group_name_H-M   'P 1'
#
loop_
_entity.id
_entity.type
_entity.pdbx_description
1 polymer ?
#
loop_
_entity_poly.entity_id
_entity_poly.type
_entity_poly.pdbx_seq_one_letter_code
_entity_poly.pdbx_strand_id
1 'polypeptide(L)'
;MDRLKQRWKGPDGENRLHTVVRCLQGHGSLESLPFLERHENRIDLRGLPLSAPYETAHRKLETAAGPVRVHAISGRLELKGVTLSGIDFSHADLRGLVLRRIQAQDCVFFQANCRGWRTFGCRFEYVRFDKTDLREAALGGGLRRWFRSYPFNEFRFVSFRGADLRGAVFSAPLFQDCDFGSAILDGVNFSASRFVRSRFAGRLFDVHFEGRQSDVFESISGSAPRNEMQQVDFRDADIEICGFSNEIDLSNVYLPDGSFLISNMSEVMIHLGERATAIGDQDLLRAARAFVESDAQYSIISGNPFIANFKTLRGWCPDDGSTEKLLNLMRDLAQTKATYR
;
A
#
# COMPACT_ATOMS: atom_id res chain seq x y z
N MET A 1 -12.30 6.28 -24.75
CA MET A 1 -12.02 7.31 -23.73
C MET A 1 -12.78 8.61 -24.00
N ASP A 2 -12.57 9.27 -25.15
CA ASP A 2 -13.14 10.61 -25.39
C ASP A 2 -14.66 10.63 -25.38
N ARG A 3 -15.32 9.66 -26.04
CA ARG A 3 -16.79 9.57 -26.04
C ARG A 3 -17.40 9.49 -24.63
N LEU A 4 -16.75 8.79 -23.69
CA LEU A 4 -17.22 8.68 -22.30
C LEU A 4 -17.17 10.04 -21.59
N LYS A 5 -16.12 10.83 -21.84
CA LYS A 5 -15.97 12.16 -21.24
C LYS A 5 -16.90 13.20 -21.87
N GLN A 6 -17.23 13.07 -23.16
CA GLN A 6 -18.03 14.05 -23.88
C GLN A 6 -19.47 14.17 -23.35
N ARG A 7 -20.08 13.09 -22.83
CA ARG A 7 -21.46 13.13 -22.30
C ARG A 7 -21.65 14.03 -21.06
N TRP A 8 -20.53 14.40 -20.43
CA TRP A 8 -20.45 15.24 -19.25
C TRP A 8 -20.09 16.70 -19.57
N LYS A 9 -19.94 17.06 -20.86
CA LYS A 9 -19.60 18.41 -21.30
C LYS A 9 -20.83 19.16 -21.83
N GLY A 10 -20.71 20.49 -21.85
CA GLY A 10 -21.78 21.39 -22.28
C GLY A 10 -22.91 21.51 -21.25
N PRO A 11 -23.93 22.35 -21.50
CA PRO A 11 -24.97 22.67 -20.52
C PRO A 11 -25.73 21.44 -19.99
N ASP A 12 -26.10 20.52 -20.87
CA ASP A 12 -26.78 19.28 -20.48
C ASP A 12 -25.85 18.36 -19.65
N GLY A 13 -24.57 18.31 -20.02
CA GLY A 13 -23.56 17.55 -19.30
C GLY A 13 -23.32 18.07 -17.88
N GLU A 14 -23.28 19.39 -17.72
CA GLU A 14 -23.16 20.07 -16.43
C GLU A 14 -24.37 19.80 -15.53
N ASN A 15 -25.59 19.82 -16.09
CA ASN A 15 -26.79 19.50 -15.33
C ASN A 15 -26.84 18.02 -14.90
N ARG A 16 -26.43 17.10 -15.78
CA ARG A 16 -26.25 15.68 -15.45
C ARG A 16 -25.22 15.51 -14.32
N LEU A 17 -24.07 16.17 -14.43
CA LEU A 17 -23.01 16.13 -13.42
C LEU A 17 -23.52 16.61 -12.06
N HIS A 18 -24.19 17.77 -12.03
CA HIS A 18 -24.77 18.32 -10.81
C HIS A 18 -25.78 17.35 -10.17
N THR A 19 -26.64 16.74 -10.98
CA THR A 19 -27.65 15.78 -10.48
C THR A 19 -27.00 14.50 -9.94
N VAL A 20 -26.00 13.96 -10.65
CA VAL A 20 -25.21 12.80 -10.20
C VAL A 20 -24.50 13.10 -8.89
N VAL A 21 -23.85 14.26 -8.76
CA VAL A 21 -23.17 14.68 -7.53
C VAL A 21 -24.14 14.73 -6.36
N ARG A 22 -25.33 15.30 -6.55
CA ARG A 22 -26.37 15.32 -5.50
C ARG A 22 -26.75 13.91 -5.06
N CYS A 23 -26.97 12.99 -5.99
CA CYS A 23 -27.26 11.59 -5.65
C CYS A 23 -26.08 10.93 -4.91
N LEU A 24 -24.84 11.16 -5.34
CA LEU A 24 -23.64 10.66 -4.65
C LEU A 24 -23.49 11.25 -3.23
N GLN A 25 -24.02 12.45 -2.98
CA GLN A 25 -24.09 13.06 -1.64
C GLN A 25 -25.29 12.57 -0.80
N GLY A 26 -26.09 11.64 -1.32
CA GLY A 26 -27.25 11.07 -0.62
C GLY A 26 -28.55 11.84 -0.85
N HIS A 27 -28.57 12.83 -1.75
CA HIS A 27 -29.76 13.60 -2.10
C HIS A 27 -30.47 12.98 -3.33
N GLY A 28 -31.02 11.78 -3.15
CA GLY A 28 -31.74 11.03 -4.19
C GLY A 28 -31.04 9.70 -4.55
N SER A 29 -31.51 9.05 -5.62
CA SER A 29 -30.96 7.77 -6.08
C SER A 29 -30.45 7.87 -7.51
N LEU A 30 -29.27 7.31 -7.78
CA LEU A 30 -28.74 7.19 -9.14
C LEU A 30 -29.67 6.35 -10.03
N GLU A 31 -30.37 5.36 -9.46
CA GLU A 31 -31.33 4.51 -10.17
C GLU A 31 -32.52 5.27 -10.75
N SER A 32 -32.88 6.40 -10.13
CA SER A 32 -33.99 7.23 -10.59
C SER A 32 -33.63 8.16 -11.76
N LEU A 33 -32.36 8.20 -12.18
CA LEU A 33 -31.89 9.12 -13.21
C LEU A 33 -32.07 8.50 -14.60
N PRO A 34 -33.01 8.98 -15.44
CA PRO A 34 -33.40 8.31 -16.68
C PRO A 34 -32.33 8.33 -17.77
N PHE A 35 -31.31 9.17 -17.63
CA PHE A 35 -30.19 9.27 -18.57
C PHE A 35 -29.01 8.36 -18.20
N LEU A 36 -29.06 7.67 -17.06
CA LEU A 36 -28.02 6.73 -16.67
C LEU A 36 -28.32 5.34 -17.23
N GLU A 37 -27.37 4.83 -17.99
CA GLU A 37 -27.39 3.48 -18.55
C GLU A 37 -26.68 2.50 -17.61
N ARG A 38 -26.74 1.21 -17.97
CA ARG A 38 -25.98 0.14 -17.31
C ARG A 38 -24.78 -0.28 -18.15
N HIS A 39 -23.65 -0.51 -17.50
CA HIS A 39 -22.48 -1.17 -18.07
C HIS A 39 -22.10 -2.37 -17.19
N GLU A 40 -22.08 -3.58 -17.76
CA GLU A 40 -21.85 -4.82 -17.01
C GLU A 40 -22.74 -4.92 -15.75
N ASN A 41 -24.04 -4.61 -15.90
CA ASN A 41 -25.05 -4.55 -14.82
C ASN A 41 -24.84 -3.47 -13.75
N ARG A 42 -23.80 -2.63 -13.86
CA ARG A 42 -23.54 -1.50 -12.96
C ARG A 42 -24.07 -0.19 -13.55
N ILE A 43 -24.42 0.77 -12.70
CA ILE A 43 -24.74 2.14 -13.13
C ILE A 43 -23.51 2.72 -13.82
N ASP A 44 -23.65 3.14 -15.08
CA ASP A 44 -22.55 3.68 -15.86
C ASP A 44 -22.29 5.14 -15.46
N LEU A 45 -21.23 5.37 -14.68
CA LEU A 45 -20.62 6.67 -14.41
C LEU A 45 -19.21 6.76 -15.00
N ARG A 46 -18.93 6.03 -16.08
CA ARG A 46 -17.62 6.02 -16.70
C ARG A 46 -17.26 7.39 -17.27
N GLY A 47 -16.00 7.77 -17.12
CA GLY A 47 -15.50 9.07 -17.57
C GLY A 47 -16.04 10.28 -16.81
N LEU A 48 -16.74 10.09 -15.68
CA LEU A 48 -17.28 11.16 -14.85
C LEU A 48 -16.17 12.14 -14.41
N PRO A 49 -16.28 13.44 -14.74
CA PRO A 49 -15.27 14.43 -14.37
C PRO A 49 -15.66 15.12 -13.06
N LEU A 50 -15.49 14.43 -11.92
CA LEU A 50 -15.55 15.10 -10.62
C LEU A 50 -14.24 15.86 -10.44
N SER A 51 -14.17 17.06 -11.01
CA SER A 51 -12.97 17.88 -11.01
C SER A 51 -12.46 18.10 -9.59
N ALA A 52 -11.15 17.92 -9.46
CA ALA A 52 -10.36 17.99 -8.24
C ALA A 52 -10.50 19.33 -7.50
N PRO A 53 -10.18 19.34 -6.20
CA PRO A 53 -9.98 20.59 -5.49
C PRO A 53 -8.81 21.42 -6.08
N TYR A 54 -8.90 22.75 -5.96
CA TYR A 54 -7.87 23.68 -6.40
C TYR A 54 -7.03 24.17 -5.21
N GLU A 55 -5.76 24.44 -5.46
CA GLU A 55 -4.88 25.05 -4.45
C GLU A 55 -5.39 26.45 -4.10
N THR A 56 -5.59 26.70 -2.82
CA THR A 56 -5.97 28.02 -2.32
C THR A 56 -4.81 28.75 -1.66
N ALA A 57 -3.80 28.01 -1.16
CA ALA A 57 -2.58 28.57 -0.61
C ALA A 57 -1.48 27.52 -0.52
N HIS A 58 -0.24 27.96 -0.37
CA HIS A 58 0.88 27.11 0.05
C HIS A 58 1.50 27.69 1.32
N ARG A 59 1.87 26.82 2.25
CA ARG A 59 2.59 27.16 3.47
C ARG A 59 3.88 26.38 3.51
N LYS A 60 5.00 27.07 3.76
CA LYS A 60 6.26 26.42 4.10
C LYS A 60 6.24 26.11 5.59
N LEU A 61 6.31 24.84 5.95
CA LEU A 61 6.48 24.38 7.32
C LEU A 61 7.93 23.98 7.52
N GLU A 62 8.60 24.63 8.46
CA GLU A 62 9.92 24.18 8.89
C GLU A 62 9.72 22.93 9.79
N THR A 63 10.35 21.82 9.41
CA THR A 63 10.31 20.57 10.18
C THR A 63 11.72 20.13 10.53
N ALA A 64 11.88 19.19 11.46
CA ALA A 64 13.19 18.62 11.82
C ALA A 64 13.91 17.96 10.61
N ALA A 65 13.14 17.53 9.59
CA ALA A 65 13.66 16.96 8.35
C ALA A 65 13.88 18.02 7.24
N GLY A 66 13.78 19.31 7.57
CA GLY A 66 13.86 20.42 6.62
C GLY A 66 12.50 21.01 6.24
N PRO A 67 12.49 22.01 5.36
CA PRO A 67 11.27 22.71 4.98
C PRO A 67 10.35 21.85 4.10
N VAL A 68 9.13 21.63 4.58
CA VAL A 68 8.07 20.93 3.84
C VAL A 68 7.08 21.95 3.29
N ARG A 69 6.77 21.86 2.00
CA ARG A 69 5.67 22.63 1.39
C ARG A 69 4.35 21.91 1.65
N VAL A 70 3.40 22.61 2.25
CA VAL A 70 2.03 22.15 2.48
C VAL A 70 1.07 23.00 1.67
N HIS A 71 0.28 22.35 0.83
CA HIS A 71 -0.73 23.01 0.01
C HIS A 71 -2.09 22.98 0.73
N ALA A 72 -2.68 24.15 0.94
CA ALA A 72 -4.09 24.29 1.33
C ALA A 72 -4.95 24.10 0.07
N ILE A 73 -5.90 23.18 0.15
CA ILE A 73 -6.65 22.67 -1.00
C ILE A 73 -8.15 22.82 -0.68
N SER A 74 -8.91 23.54 -1.53
CA SER A 74 -10.36 23.77 -1.39
C SER A 74 -11.14 23.21 -2.58
N GLY A 75 -12.47 23.06 -2.45
CA GLY A 75 -13.32 22.47 -3.50
C GLY A 75 -13.32 20.95 -3.52
N ARG A 76 -12.92 20.30 -2.40
CA ARG A 76 -13.00 18.84 -2.28
C ARG A 76 -14.46 18.44 -2.14
N LEU A 77 -14.96 17.64 -3.09
CA LEU A 77 -16.24 16.98 -2.91
C LEU A 77 -16.11 15.96 -1.76
N GLU A 78 -16.96 16.13 -0.75
CA GLU A 78 -17.09 15.19 0.36
C GLU A 78 -18.34 14.33 0.18
N LEU A 79 -18.15 13.01 0.27
CA LEU A 79 -19.23 12.03 0.39
C LEU A 79 -19.22 11.48 1.81
N LYS A 80 -20.36 11.50 2.50
CA LYS A 80 -20.45 11.14 3.91
C LYS A 80 -21.64 10.23 4.19
N GLY A 81 -21.37 9.04 4.72
CA GLY A 81 -22.40 8.12 5.22
C GLY A 81 -23.30 7.53 4.14
N VAL A 82 -22.89 7.55 2.87
CA VAL A 82 -23.67 6.99 1.75
C VAL A 82 -23.16 5.60 1.37
N THR A 83 -24.06 4.82 0.79
CA THR A 83 -23.75 3.53 0.16
C THR A 83 -23.61 3.73 -1.34
N LEU A 84 -22.47 3.28 -1.89
CA LEU A 84 -22.21 3.21 -3.32
C LEU A 84 -22.28 1.73 -3.71
N SER A 85 -23.26 1.32 -4.52
CA SER A 85 -23.43 -0.09 -4.87
C SER A 85 -23.63 -0.27 -6.36
N GLY A 86 -22.84 -1.16 -6.97
CA GLY A 86 -22.98 -1.52 -8.38
C GLY A 86 -22.75 -0.32 -9.31
N ILE A 87 -21.68 0.45 -9.10
CA ILE A 87 -21.38 1.65 -9.90
C ILE A 87 -20.06 1.47 -10.66
N ASP A 88 -20.06 1.80 -11.94
CA ASP A 88 -18.87 1.82 -12.77
C ASP A 88 -18.34 3.25 -12.96
N PHE A 89 -17.25 3.56 -12.28
CA PHE A 89 -16.48 4.80 -12.39
C PHE A 89 -15.25 4.67 -13.30
N SER A 90 -15.18 3.67 -14.17
CA SER A 90 -14.01 3.46 -15.03
C SER A 90 -13.67 4.74 -15.82
N HIS A 91 -12.39 5.07 -15.86
CA HIS A 91 -11.86 6.28 -16.53
C HIS A 91 -12.37 7.62 -15.98
N ALA A 92 -13.06 7.63 -14.83
CA ALA A 92 -13.49 8.85 -14.18
C ALA A 92 -12.29 9.66 -13.66
N ASP A 93 -12.44 10.97 -13.58
CA ASP A 93 -11.56 11.85 -12.83
C ASP A 93 -12.23 12.13 -11.49
N LEU A 94 -11.67 11.57 -10.42
CA LEU A 94 -12.21 11.58 -9.06
C LEU A 94 -11.17 12.14 -8.07
N ARG A 95 -10.25 12.98 -8.55
CA ARG A 95 -9.12 13.44 -7.73
C ARG A 95 -9.57 14.17 -6.47
N GLY A 96 -8.87 13.89 -5.37
CA GLY A 96 -9.01 14.64 -4.12
C GLY A 96 -10.31 14.43 -3.34
N LEU A 97 -11.16 13.46 -3.73
CA LEU A 97 -12.40 13.13 -3.00
C LEU A 97 -12.14 12.86 -1.52
N VAL A 98 -13.07 13.32 -0.69
CA VAL A 98 -13.10 13.02 0.73
C VAL A 98 -14.26 12.06 0.99
N LEU A 99 -13.93 10.86 1.43
CA LEU A 99 -14.89 9.79 1.70
C LEU A 99 -14.92 9.54 3.21
N ARG A 100 -16.10 9.69 3.82
CA ARG A 100 -16.29 9.47 5.26
C ARG A 100 -17.42 8.48 5.48
N ARG A 101 -17.14 7.37 6.16
CA ARG A 101 -18.14 6.34 6.48
C ARG A 101 -18.91 5.86 5.25
N ILE A 102 -18.21 5.74 4.12
CA ILE A 102 -18.77 5.21 2.88
C ILE A 102 -18.78 3.69 2.96
N GLN A 103 -19.84 3.09 2.42
CA GLN A 103 -19.89 1.67 2.11
C GLN A 103 -19.92 1.52 0.60
N ALA A 104 -18.83 1.05 0.01
CA ALA A 104 -18.73 0.80 -1.43
C ALA A 104 -18.78 -0.70 -1.69
N GLN A 105 -19.74 -1.15 -2.48
CA GLN A 105 -19.93 -2.55 -2.85
C GLN A 105 -20.02 -2.69 -4.38
N ASP A 106 -19.33 -3.68 -4.94
CA ASP A 106 -19.37 -3.99 -6.39
C ASP A 106 -19.15 -2.76 -7.28
N CYS A 107 -18.20 -1.90 -6.89
CA CYS A 107 -17.84 -0.70 -7.63
C CYS A 107 -16.56 -0.91 -8.46
N VAL A 108 -16.46 -0.23 -9.59
CA VAL A 108 -15.32 -0.34 -10.50
C VAL A 108 -14.69 1.03 -10.72
N PHE A 109 -13.37 1.12 -10.54
CA PHE A 109 -12.56 2.32 -10.73
C PHE A 109 -11.47 2.09 -11.79
N PHE A 110 -11.70 1.19 -12.75
CA PHE A 110 -10.70 0.78 -13.73
C PHE A 110 -10.14 1.99 -14.48
N GLN A 111 -8.82 2.19 -14.41
CA GLN A 111 -8.14 3.36 -15.01
C GLN A 111 -8.74 4.73 -14.62
N ALA A 112 -9.41 4.82 -13.48
CA ALA A 112 -9.86 6.08 -12.92
C ALA A 112 -8.68 6.84 -12.29
N ASN A 113 -8.83 8.16 -12.17
CA ASN A 113 -7.90 9.00 -11.43
C ASN A 113 -8.46 9.28 -10.04
N CYS A 114 -7.94 8.58 -9.04
CA CYS A 114 -8.31 8.68 -7.63
C CYS A 114 -7.17 9.30 -6.80
N ARG A 115 -6.26 10.05 -7.44
CA ARG A 115 -5.11 10.67 -6.77
C ARG A 115 -5.57 11.57 -5.61
N GLY A 116 -4.90 11.46 -4.47
CA GLY A 116 -5.13 12.34 -3.32
C GLY A 116 -6.46 12.10 -2.59
N TRP A 117 -7.12 10.96 -2.82
CA TRP A 117 -8.28 10.52 -2.05
C TRP A 117 -8.01 10.54 -0.55
N ARG A 118 -9.04 10.83 0.24
CA ARG A 118 -8.95 10.76 1.70
C ARG A 118 -10.12 9.95 2.24
N THR A 119 -9.83 8.82 2.85
CA THR A 119 -10.85 7.86 3.30
C THR A 119 -10.85 7.75 4.82
N PHE A 120 -12.01 7.84 5.44
CA PHE A 120 -12.16 7.81 6.91
C PHE A 120 -13.32 6.90 7.32
N GLY A 121 -13.01 5.76 7.94
CA GLY A 121 -14.00 4.76 8.37
C GLY A 121 -14.82 4.19 7.22
N CYS A 122 -14.22 4.03 6.05
CA CYS A 122 -14.87 3.49 4.87
C CYS A 122 -14.74 1.97 4.79
N ARG A 123 -15.73 1.31 4.19
CA ARG A 123 -15.70 -0.11 3.86
C ARG A 123 -15.82 -0.29 2.35
N PHE A 124 -14.90 -1.03 1.76
CA PHE A 124 -14.88 -1.40 0.36
C PHE A 124 -14.99 -2.92 0.25
N GLU A 125 -15.99 -3.40 -0.47
CA GLU A 125 -16.26 -4.83 -0.65
C GLU A 125 -16.48 -5.16 -2.13
N TYR A 126 -15.77 -6.14 -2.68
CA TYR A 126 -15.84 -6.50 -4.11
C TYR A 126 -15.56 -5.30 -5.05
N VAL A 127 -14.63 -4.41 -4.66
CA VAL A 127 -14.27 -3.22 -5.44
C VAL A 127 -13.05 -3.49 -6.32
N ARG A 128 -13.04 -2.94 -7.54
CA ARG A 128 -11.90 -3.03 -8.46
C ARG A 128 -11.22 -1.67 -8.63
N PHE A 129 -9.99 -1.54 -8.17
CA PHE A 129 -9.06 -0.42 -8.41
C PHE A 129 -8.01 -0.76 -9.48
N ASP A 130 -8.34 -1.65 -10.40
CA ASP A 130 -7.41 -2.12 -11.42
C ASP A 130 -6.90 -0.96 -12.28
N LYS A 131 -5.57 -0.80 -12.34
CA LYS A 131 -4.89 0.29 -13.08
C LYS A 131 -5.35 1.70 -12.66
N THR A 132 -5.92 1.86 -11.48
CA THR A 132 -6.33 3.16 -10.94
C THR A 132 -5.10 3.95 -10.46
N ASP A 133 -5.11 5.27 -10.67
CA ASP A 133 -4.14 6.17 -10.03
C ASP A 133 -4.62 6.50 -8.60
N LEU A 134 -3.98 5.92 -7.59
CA LEU A 134 -4.23 6.14 -6.16
C LEU A 134 -3.05 6.85 -5.48
N ARG A 135 -2.16 7.48 -6.27
CA ARG A 135 -1.01 8.19 -5.71
C ARG A 135 -1.45 9.24 -4.70
N GLU A 136 -0.66 9.43 -3.66
CA GLU A 136 -0.92 10.41 -2.59
C GLU A 136 -2.25 10.23 -1.84
N ALA A 137 -2.95 9.10 -2.04
CA ALA A 137 -4.19 8.82 -1.34
C ALA A 137 -3.91 8.45 0.13
N ALA A 138 -4.77 8.91 1.04
CA ALA A 138 -4.83 8.44 2.41
C ALA A 138 -5.89 7.33 2.52
N LEU A 139 -5.43 6.07 2.49
CA LEU A 139 -6.26 4.86 2.49
C LEU A 139 -6.41 4.23 3.87
N GLY A 140 -5.91 4.85 4.94
CA GLY A 140 -6.04 4.40 6.33
C GLY A 140 -6.79 5.35 7.26
N GLY A 141 -7.03 4.90 8.51
CA GLY A 141 -7.68 5.69 9.54
C GLY A 141 -6.99 7.04 9.75
N GLY A 142 -7.78 8.10 9.94
CA GLY A 142 -7.27 9.46 9.83
C GLY A 142 -6.21 9.83 10.88
N LEU A 143 -5.19 10.59 10.45
CA LEU A 143 -4.11 11.17 11.27
C LEU A 143 -4.54 11.54 12.71
N ARG A 144 -3.74 11.10 13.71
CA ARG A 144 -3.73 11.30 15.18
C ARG A 144 -4.98 11.84 15.88
N ARG A 145 -5.59 12.94 15.42
CA ARG A 145 -6.81 13.54 15.98
C ARG A 145 -8.10 12.85 15.54
N TRP A 146 -8.10 12.15 14.41
CA TRP A 146 -9.32 11.58 13.81
C TRP A 146 -9.60 10.12 14.20
N PHE A 147 -8.62 9.40 14.77
CA PHE A 147 -8.77 8.00 15.17
C PHE A 147 -9.86 7.76 16.21
N ARG A 148 -10.14 8.73 17.10
CA ARG A 148 -11.26 8.60 18.05
C ARG A 148 -12.63 8.77 17.39
N SER A 149 -12.67 9.27 16.16
CA SER A 149 -13.92 9.67 15.50
C SER A 149 -14.39 8.71 14.41
N TYR A 150 -13.51 7.83 13.92
CA TYR A 150 -13.83 6.90 12.82
C TYR A 150 -13.26 5.51 13.08
N PRO A 151 -13.99 4.45 12.68
CA PRO A 151 -13.38 3.12 12.60
C PRO A 151 -12.24 3.13 11.57
N PHE A 152 -11.39 2.10 11.61
CA PHE A 152 -10.41 1.88 10.55
C PHE A 152 -11.11 1.60 9.21
N ASN A 153 -10.40 1.87 8.12
CA ASN A 153 -10.91 1.48 6.80
C ASN A 153 -10.79 -0.04 6.63
N GLU A 154 -11.75 -0.62 5.93
CA GLU A 154 -11.75 -2.05 5.59
C GLU A 154 -11.85 -2.22 4.07
N PHE A 155 -10.97 -3.04 3.53
CA PHE A 155 -10.95 -3.49 2.14
C PHE A 155 -11.09 -5.00 2.16
N ARG A 156 -12.17 -5.52 1.58
CA ARG A 156 -12.49 -6.95 1.54
C ARG A 156 -12.76 -7.37 0.10
N PHE A 157 -12.08 -8.40 -0.39
CA PHE A 157 -12.23 -8.85 -1.79
C PHE A 157 -11.96 -7.72 -2.79
N VAL A 158 -10.95 -6.89 -2.52
CA VAL A 158 -10.61 -5.72 -3.34
C VAL A 158 -9.43 -6.04 -4.24
N SER A 159 -9.56 -5.68 -5.51
CA SER A 159 -8.46 -5.79 -6.47
C SER A 159 -7.76 -4.44 -6.63
N PHE A 160 -6.45 -4.41 -6.45
CA PHE A 160 -5.55 -3.28 -6.70
C PHE A 160 -4.60 -3.57 -7.88
N ARG A 161 -4.98 -4.50 -8.77
CA ARG A 161 -4.06 -5.00 -9.81
C ARG A 161 -3.59 -3.89 -10.73
N GLY A 162 -2.28 -3.68 -10.83
CA GLY A 162 -1.71 -2.60 -11.64
C GLY A 162 -2.02 -1.18 -11.15
N ALA A 163 -2.62 -1.01 -9.96
CA ALA A 163 -2.89 0.30 -9.39
C ALA A 163 -1.58 1.01 -9.02
N ASP A 164 -1.55 2.33 -9.16
CA ASP A 164 -0.41 3.15 -8.73
C ASP A 164 -0.67 3.72 -7.34
N LEU A 165 0.03 3.20 -6.33
CA LEU A 165 -0.14 3.55 -4.91
C LEU A 165 1.05 4.36 -4.37
N ARG A 166 1.96 4.83 -5.24
CA ARG A 166 3.15 5.56 -4.80
C ARG A 166 2.79 6.83 -4.04
N GLY A 167 3.43 7.03 -2.89
CA GLY A 167 3.14 8.14 -1.98
C GLY A 167 1.78 8.05 -1.27
N ALA A 168 1.03 6.94 -1.43
CA ALA A 168 -0.15 6.70 -0.62
C ALA A 168 0.26 6.49 0.85
N VAL A 169 -0.60 6.93 1.75
CA VAL A 169 -0.38 6.85 3.20
C VAL A 169 -1.43 5.93 3.81
N PHE A 170 -0.95 4.99 4.61
CA PHE A 170 -1.77 4.01 5.30
C PHE A 170 -1.66 4.21 6.81
N SER A 171 -2.74 3.89 7.52
CA SER A 171 -2.74 3.89 8.97
C SER A 171 -3.73 2.87 9.48
N ALA A 172 -3.21 1.66 9.69
CA ALA A 172 -3.92 0.48 10.14
C ALA A 172 -5.25 0.14 9.42
N PRO A 173 -5.40 0.33 8.08
CA PRO A 173 -6.52 -0.29 7.38
C PRO A 173 -6.43 -1.81 7.42
N LEU A 174 -7.57 -2.47 7.30
CA LEU A 174 -7.66 -3.91 7.05
C LEU A 174 -7.74 -4.19 5.55
N PHE A 175 -6.83 -5.03 5.05
CA PHE A 175 -6.87 -5.64 3.73
C PHE A 175 -7.09 -7.14 3.89
N GLN A 176 -8.31 -7.57 3.61
CA GLN A 176 -8.71 -8.97 3.67
C GLN A 176 -9.05 -9.46 2.26
N ASP A 177 -8.48 -10.61 1.85
CA ASP A 177 -8.79 -11.20 0.55
C ASP A 177 -8.50 -10.24 -0.62
N CYS A 178 -7.46 -9.41 -0.52
CA CYS A 178 -7.11 -8.38 -1.52
C CYS A 178 -5.99 -8.83 -2.46
N ASP A 179 -5.99 -8.33 -3.70
CA ASP A 179 -4.96 -8.65 -4.70
C ASP A 179 -4.19 -7.39 -5.13
N PHE A 180 -2.91 -7.33 -4.80
CA PHE A 180 -1.96 -6.27 -5.19
C PHE A 180 -1.11 -6.65 -6.40
N GLY A 181 -1.54 -7.63 -7.21
CA GLY A 181 -0.79 -8.13 -8.36
C GLY A 181 -0.39 -7.04 -9.35
N SER A 182 0.92 -6.88 -9.56
CA SER A 182 1.53 -5.85 -10.41
C SER A 182 1.19 -4.42 -10.02
N ALA A 183 0.72 -4.17 -8.79
CA ALA A 183 0.54 -2.82 -8.28
C ALA A 183 1.91 -2.10 -8.22
N ILE A 184 1.91 -0.81 -8.50
CA ILE A 184 3.12 0.03 -8.44
C ILE A 184 3.24 0.53 -7.01
N LEU A 185 4.16 -0.09 -6.26
CA LEU A 185 4.34 0.07 -4.81
C LEU A 185 5.71 0.67 -4.44
N ASP A 186 6.50 1.16 -5.39
CA ASP A 186 7.86 1.66 -5.11
C ASP A 186 7.89 2.66 -3.95
N GLY A 187 8.64 2.34 -2.89
CA GLY A 187 8.81 3.18 -1.70
C GLY A 187 7.59 3.27 -0.78
N VAL A 188 6.57 2.41 -0.96
CA VAL A 188 5.37 2.43 -0.13
C VAL A 188 5.64 1.85 1.25
N ASN A 189 5.34 2.62 2.30
CA ASN A 189 5.24 2.13 3.66
C ASN A 189 3.77 1.87 4.02
N PHE A 190 3.41 0.60 4.22
CA PHE A 190 2.07 0.20 4.63
C PHE A 190 1.79 0.46 6.12
N SER A 191 2.79 0.87 6.90
CA SER A 191 2.73 1.05 8.34
C SER A 191 2.12 -0.20 8.99
N ALA A 192 1.37 -0.04 10.08
CA ALA A 192 0.63 -1.13 10.71
C ALA A 192 -0.66 -1.55 9.96
N SER A 193 -0.70 -1.46 8.63
CA SER A 193 -1.80 -2.03 7.84
C SER A 193 -1.91 -3.52 8.10
N ARG A 194 -3.13 -4.04 8.12
CA ARG A 194 -3.41 -5.43 8.46
C ARG A 194 -3.68 -6.22 7.21
N PHE A 195 -2.95 -7.30 7.01
CA PHE A 195 -3.13 -8.16 5.85
C PHE A 195 -3.58 -9.56 6.25
N VAL A 196 -4.67 -10.01 5.64
CA VAL A 196 -5.20 -11.36 5.82
C VAL A 196 -5.60 -11.91 4.46
N ARG A 197 -5.09 -13.10 4.09
CA ARG A 197 -5.36 -13.77 2.81
C ARG A 197 -5.21 -12.87 1.58
N SER A 198 -4.24 -11.95 1.62
CA SER A 198 -3.99 -11.01 0.53
C SER A 198 -2.78 -11.45 -0.28
N ARG A 199 -2.74 -11.08 -1.56
CA ARG A 199 -1.68 -11.45 -2.49
C ARG A 199 -0.87 -10.24 -2.91
N PHE A 200 0.45 -10.37 -2.87
CA PHE A 200 1.40 -9.47 -3.51
C PHE A 200 2.12 -10.23 -4.62
N ALA A 201 2.17 -9.66 -5.81
CA ALA A 201 2.83 -10.29 -6.95
C ALA A 201 3.41 -9.24 -7.89
N GLY A 202 4.44 -9.61 -8.64
CA GLY A 202 5.29 -8.68 -9.38
C GLY A 202 6.27 -7.96 -8.47
N ARG A 203 6.84 -6.86 -8.97
CA ARG A 203 7.93 -6.14 -8.29
C ARG A 203 7.47 -5.41 -7.04
N LEU A 204 8.14 -5.70 -5.93
CA LEU A 204 8.06 -4.97 -4.67
C LEU A 204 9.44 -4.36 -4.43
N PHE A 205 9.57 -3.05 -4.61
CA PHE A 205 10.83 -2.32 -4.41
C PHE A 205 10.66 -1.30 -3.29
N ASP A 206 11.50 -1.37 -2.27
CA ASP A 206 11.49 -0.42 -1.15
C ASP A 206 10.13 -0.37 -0.40
N VAL A 207 9.44 -1.52 -0.38
CA VAL A 207 8.13 -1.67 0.29
C VAL A 207 8.32 -2.06 1.74
N HIS A 208 7.63 -1.37 2.66
CA HIS A 208 7.75 -1.59 4.09
C HIS A 208 6.44 -2.08 4.71
N PHE A 209 6.54 -3.12 5.54
CA PHE A 209 5.46 -3.69 6.33
C PHE A 209 5.82 -3.65 7.81
N GLU A 210 4.91 -3.15 8.64
CA GLU A 210 5.13 -3.06 10.09
C GLU A 210 4.12 -3.94 10.84
N GLY A 211 4.59 -4.65 11.87
CA GLY A 211 3.77 -5.52 12.73
C GLY A 211 2.89 -4.73 13.69
N ARG A 212 3.40 -3.60 14.17
CA ARG A 212 2.75 -2.70 15.12
C ARG A 212 2.86 -1.26 14.66
N GLN A 213 1.90 -0.46 15.10
CA GLN A 213 1.95 0.98 14.93
C GLN A 213 2.85 1.59 15.99
N SER A 214 3.54 2.70 15.67
CA SER A 214 4.42 3.42 16.61
C SER A 214 3.78 3.58 18.01
N ASP A 215 4.56 3.46 19.09
CA ASP A 215 4.12 3.52 20.51
C ASP A 215 3.23 4.73 20.85
N VAL A 216 3.43 5.84 20.14
CA VAL A 216 2.61 7.06 20.24
C VAL A 216 1.12 6.79 19.92
N PHE A 217 0.83 5.76 19.13
CA PHE A 217 -0.53 5.35 18.79
C PHE A 217 -1.18 4.53 19.92
N GLU A 218 -0.45 3.57 20.50
CA GLU A 218 -0.95 2.73 21.60
C GLU A 218 -1.35 3.60 22.80
N SER A 219 -0.53 4.59 23.14
CA SER A 219 -0.81 5.53 24.23
C SER A 219 -2.09 6.37 24.05
N ILE A 220 -2.56 6.57 22.81
CA ILE A 220 -3.75 7.39 22.51
C ILE A 220 -5.02 6.55 22.35
N SER A 221 -4.87 5.31 21.86
CA SER A 221 -5.97 4.43 21.44
C SER A 221 -6.28 3.28 22.41
N GLY A 222 -5.39 2.96 23.35
CA GLY A 222 -5.56 1.89 24.34
C GLY A 222 -5.24 0.48 23.81
N SER A 223 -5.36 0.24 22.50
CA SER A 223 -4.79 -0.92 21.80
C SER A 223 -4.73 -0.64 20.30
N ALA A 224 -3.53 -0.62 19.71
CA ALA A 224 -3.39 -0.63 18.26
C ALA A 224 -3.71 -2.03 17.73
N PRO A 225 -4.48 -2.18 16.64
CA PRO A 225 -4.54 -3.47 16.00
C PRO A 225 -3.16 -3.80 15.42
N ARG A 226 -2.79 -5.08 15.50
CA ARG A 226 -1.53 -5.58 14.95
C ARG A 226 -1.75 -6.05 13.53
N ASN A 227 -0.73 -5.90 12.70
CA ASN A 227 -0.72 -6.52 11.39
C ASN A 227 -0.57 -8.04 11.57
N GLU A 228 -1.64 -8.78 11.29
CA GLU A 228 -1.67 -10.23 11.44
C GLU A 228 -0.79 -10.94 10.40
N MET A 229 -0.53 -10.30 9.25
CA MET A 229 0.25 -10.83 8.13
C MET A 229 -0.11 -12.30 7.83
N GLN A 230 -1.41 -12.60 7.89
CA GLN A 230 -1.92 -13.97 7.95
C GLN A 230 -2.23 -14.48 6.54
N GLN A 231 -1.63 -15.61 6.16
CA GLN A 231 -1.84 -16.25 4.86
C GLN A 231 -1.61 -15.28 3.69
N VAL A 232 -0.64 -14.37 3.84
CA VAL A 232 -0.27 -13.44 2.79
C VAL A 232 0.58 -14.18 1.77
N ASP A 233 0.24 -14.03 0.50
CA ASP A 233 0.87 -14.73 -0.60
C ASP A 233 1.88 -13.83 -1.33
N PHE A 234 3.15 -14.18 -1.22
CA PHE A 234 4.27 -13.55 -1.93
C PHE A 234 4.88 -14.47 -3.00
N ARG A 235 4.30 -15.62 -3.32
CA ARG A 235 4.93 -16.62 -4.20
C ARG A 235 5.36 -16.07 -5.56
N ASP A 236 4.55 -15.16 -6.10
CA ASP A 236 4.79 -14.50 -7.39
C ASP A 236 5.40 -13.09 -7.23
N ALA A 237 5.92 -12.74 -6.06
CA ALA A 237 6.50 -11.44 -5.77
C ALA A 237 8.01 -11.42 -6.00
N ASP A 238 8.48 -10.34 -6.64
CA ASP A 238 9.89 -10.01 -6.76
C ASP A 238 10.23 -9.01 -5.65
N ILE A 239 10.71 -9.54 -4.52
CA ILE A 239 11.00 -8.77 -3.31
C ILE A 239 12.40 -8.16 -3.42
N GLU A 240 12.49 -6.83 -3.45
CA GLU A 240 13.73 -6.07 -3.60
C GLU A 240 13.77 -4.94 -2.56
N ILE A 241 14.74 -4.97 -1.64
CA ILE A 241 14.90 -3.91 -0.62
C ILE A 241 13.61 -3.70 0.20
N CYS A 242 12.87 -4.77 0.49
CA CYS A 242 11.67 -4.66 1.31
C CYS A 242 11.99 -4.79 2.81
N GLY A 243 11.32 -3.98 3.63
CA GLY A 243 11.43 -4.00 5.07
C GLY A 243 10.24 -4.68 5.75
N PHE A 244 10.54 -5.47 6.78
CA PHE A 244 9.55 -6.13 7.63
C PHE A 244 9.90 -5.84 9.08
N SER A 245 9.21 -4.95 9.77
CA SER A 245 9.66 -4.43 11.06
C SER A 245 8.57 -4.36 12.13
N ASN A 246 8.92 -3.82 13.30
CA ASN A 246 8.00 -3.59 14.42
C ASN A 246 7.23 -4.84 14.84
N GLU A 247 7.97 -5.95 15.05
CA GLU A 247 7.44 -7.22 15.55
C GLU A 247 6.41 -7.87 14.62
N ILE A 248 6.61 -7.74 13.32
CA ILE A 248 5.80 -8.42 12.31
C ILE A 248 6.06 -9.93 12.31
N ASP A 249 4.99 -10.71 12.23
CA ASP A 249 5.06 -12.17 12.17
C ASP A 249 4.98 -12.66 10.72
N LEU A 250 6.04 -13.28 10.22
CA LEU A 250 6.12 -13.87 8.88
C LEU A 250 6.00 -15.41 8.91
N SER A 251 5.62 -16.01 10.03
CA SER A 251 5.52 -17.47 10.16
C SER A 251 4.38 -18.10 9.34
N ASN A 252 3.39 -17.29 8.95
CA ASN A 252 2.19 -17.73 8.24
C ASN A 252 2.02 -17.00 6.90
N VAL A 253 3.09 -16.89 6.12
CA VAL A 253 3.06 -16.35 4.76
C VAL A 253 3.51 -17.41 3.75
N TYR A 254 3.11 -17.25 2.49
CA TYR A 254 3.63 -18.05 1.38
C TYR A 254 4.75 -17.27 0.72
N LEU A 255 5.98 -17.79 0.80
CA LEU A 255 7.18 -17.13 0.27
C LEU A 255 7.41 -17.44 -1.22
N PRO A 256 8.17 -16.61 -1.95
CA PRO A 256 8.68 -16.95 -3.27
C PRO A 256 9.47 -18.27 -3.27
N ASP A 257 9.50 -18.96 -4.41
CA ASP A 257 10.29 -20.19 -4.55
C ASP A 257 11.78 -19.91 -4.29
N GLY A 258 12.42 -20.82 -3.54
CA GLY A 258 13.82 -20.67 -3.14
C GLY A 258 14.09 -19.69 -2.00
N SER A 259 13.07 -18.96 -1.52
CA SER A 259 13.18 -18.11 -0.34
C SER A 259 13.23 -18.90 0.97
N PHE A 260 13.85 -18.30 1.99
CA PHE A 260 13.70 -18.71 3.38
C PHE A 260 13.62 -17.49 4.29
N LEU A 261 13.01 -17.68 5.47
CA LEU A 261 12.88 -16.64 6.48
C LEU A 261 14.09 -16.66 7.42
N ILE A 262 14.67 -15.49 7.65
CA ILE A 262 15.65 -15.24 8.71
C ILE A 262 14.95 -14.43 9.79
N SER A 263 14.58 -15.07 10.90
CA SER A 263 13.83 -14.41 11.98
C SER A 263 14.69 -13.54 12.90
N ASN A 264 15.99 -13.81 13.00
CA ASN A 264 16.93 -13.04 13.80
C ASN A 264 18.13 -12.63 12.95
N MET A 265 17.96 -11.52 12.24
CA MET A 265 18.99 -11.02 11.34
C MET A 265 20.21 -10.45 12.09
N SER A 266 20.02 -9.96 13.32
CA SER A 266 21.13 -9.44 14.13
C SER A 266 22.18 -10.52 14.39
N GLU A 267 21.75 -11.74 14.73
CA GLU A 267 22.66 -12.87 14.93
C GLU A 267 23.42 -13.25 13.64
N VAL A 268 22.69 -13.31 12.51
CA VAL A 268 23.29 -13.62 11.21
C VAL A 268 24.36 -12.57 10.87
N MET A 269 24.06 -11.29 11.06
CA MET A 269 24.99 -10.21 10.71
C MET A 269 26.25 -10.19 11.57
N ILE A 270 26.17 -10.54 12.86
CA ILE A 270 27.34 -10.63 13.75
C ILE A 270 28.37 -11.63 13.19
N HIS A 271 27.91 -12.79 12.74
CA HIS A 271 28.80 -13.87 12.29
C HIS A 271 29.08 -13.88 10.78
N LEU A 272 28.34 -13.10 9.98
CA LEU A 272 28.44 -13.13 8.52
C LEU A 272 29.84 -12.77 8.03
N GLY A 273 30.42 -11.70 8.57
CA GLY A 273 31.76 -11.24 8.19
C GLY A 273 32.87 -12.22 8.58
N GLU A 274 32.79 -12.78 9.79
CA GLU A 274 33.77 -13.77 10.29
C GLU A 274 33.74 -15.06 9.46
N ARG A 275 32.54 -15.60 9.19
CA ARG A 275 32.38 -16.80 8.37
C ARG A 275 32.80 -16.57 6.92
N ALA A 276 32.45 -15.42 6.33
CA ALA A 276 32.91 -15.06 5.00
C ALA A 276 34.44 -14.96 4.92
N THR A 277 35.08 -14.40 5.96
CA THR A 277 36.55 -14.33 6.06
C THR A 277 37.18 -15.73 6.12
N ALA A 278 36.59 -16.64 6.90
CA ALA A 278 37.08 -18.02 7.05
C ALA A 278 36.99 -18.84 5.75
N ILE A 279 36.03 -18.54 4.86
CA ILE A 279 35.90 -19.19 3.55
C ILE A 279 37.04 -18.78 2.60
N GLY A 280 37.64 -17.59 2.79
CA GLY A 280 38.77 -17.12 1.99
C GLY A 280 38.40 -16.58 0.59
N ASP A 281 37.11 -16.41 0.31
CA ASP A 281 36.60 -15.85 -0.95
C ASP A 281 36.43 -14.33 -0.85
N GLN A 282 37.19 -13.59 -1.65
CA GLN A 282 37.23 -12.12 -1.61
C GLN A 282 35.97 -11.45 -2.18
N ASP A 283 35.26 -12.09 -3.11
CA ASP A 283 34.01 -11.56 -3.67
C ASP A 283 32.87 -11.78 -2.67
N LEU A 284 32.82 -12.96 -2.04
CA LEU A 284 31.90 -13.23 -0.94
C LEU A 284 32.12 -12.28 0.25
N LEU A 285 33.37 -12.07 0.67
CA LEU A 285 33.69 -11.17 1.77
C LEU A 285 33.27 -9.73 1.48
N ARG A 286 33.49 -9.26 0.24
CA ARG A 286 33.02 -7.94 -0.20
C ARG A 286 31.50 -7.84 -0.18
N ALA A 287 30.80 -8.86 -0.69
CA ALA A 287 29.33 -8.89 -0.68
C ALA A 287 28.76 -8.91 0.75
N ALA A 288 29.33 -9.72 1.65
CA ALA A 288 28.94 -9.78 3.04
C ALA A 288 29.11 -8.44 3.76
N ARG A 289 30.25 -7.75 3.54
CA ARG A 289 30.48 -6.42 4.10
C ARG A 289 29.51 -5.39 3.56
N ALA A 290 29.31 -5.36 2.24
CA ALA A 290 28.34 -4.46 1.60
C ALA A 290 26.91 -4.67 2.14
N PHE A 291 26.51 -5.92 2.37
CA PHE A 291 25.23 -6.26 2.98
C PHE A 291 25.11 -5.68 4.41
N VAL A 292 26.11 -5.93 5.27
CA VAL A 292 26.11 -5.43 6.66
C VAL A 292 26.17 -3.90 6.71
N GLU A 293 26.98 -3.28 5.87
CA GLU A 293 27.09 -1.80 5.79
C GLU A 293 25.78 -1.17 5.32
N SER A 294 25.00 -1.86 4.48
CA SER A 294 23.69 -1.36 4.08
C SER A 294 22.71 -1.25 5.26
N ASP A 295 22.79 -2.14 6.25
CA ASP A 295 21.99 -2.00 7.46
C ASP A 295 22.37 -0.75 8.27
N ALA A 296 23.65 -0.39 8.34
CA ALA A 296 24.06 0.86 9.00
C ALA A 296 23.48 2.11 8.30
N GLN A 297 23.29 2.04 6.97
CA GLN A 297 22.73 3.12 6.18
C GLN A 297 21.20 3.20 6.27
N TYR A 298 20.52 2.06 6.38
CA TYR A 298 19.07 1.97 6.25
C TYR A 298 18.37 1.61 7.57
N SER A 299 19.06 1.03 8.55
CA SER A 299 18.57 0.58 9.87
C SER A 299 17.26 -0.22 9.81
N ILE A 300 17.03 -0.89 8.67
CA ILE A 300 15.79 -1.62 8.38
C ILE A 300 15.97 -3.12 8.66
N ILE A 301 17.19 -3.62 8.74
CA ILE A 301 17.48 -5.05 8.65
C ILE A 301 17.82 -5.65 10.03
N SER A 302 18.61 -4.97 10.87
CA SER A 302 18.90 -5.45 12.24
C SER A 302 17.66 -5.44 13.12
N GLY A 303 17.44 -6.54 13.86
CA GLY A 303 16.29 -6.72 14.76
C GLY A 303 14.97 -7.09 14.07
N ASN A 304 14.98 -7.21 12.74
CA ASN A 304 13.80 -7.42 11.92
C ASN A 304 13.89 -8.75 11.15
N PRO A 305 12.76 -9.42 10.88
CA PRO A 305 12.75 -10.58 10.00
C PRO A 305 13.11 -10.19 8.57
N PHE A 306 13.74 -11.11 7.85
CA PHE A 306 14.16 -10.90 6.46
C PHE A 306 13.82 -12.12 5.60
N ILE A 307 13.28 -11.85 4.40
CA ILE A 307 13.06 -12.89 3.39
C ILE A 307 14.32 -12.94 2.52
N ALA A 308 15.10 -14.01 2.65
CA ALA A 308 16.31 -14.21 1.87
C ALA A 308 16.05 -15.08 0.64
N ASN A 309 16.40 -14.59 -0.54
CA ASN A 309 16.50 -15.35 -1.79
C ASN A 309 17.60 -14.78 -2.70
N PHE A 310 17.76 -15.40 -3.87
CA PHE A 310 18.75 -14.96 -4.85
C PHE A 310 18.52 -13.51 -5.28
N LYS A 311 17.29 -13.14 -5.65
CA LYS A 311 16.95 -11.79 -6.13
C LYS A 311 17.19 -10.72 -5.06
N THR A 312 16.78 -10.98 -3.82
CA THR A 312 17.00 -10.05 -2.71
C THR A 312 18.48 -9.80 -2.57
N LEU A 313 19.33 -10.84 -2.59
CA LEU A 313 20.75 -10.73 -2.31
C LEU A 313 21.62 -10.27 -3.49
N ARG A 314 21.10 -10.40 -4.72
CA ARG A 314 21.88 -10.18 -5.95
C ARG A 314 22.49 -8.78 -6.04
N GLY A 315 21.79 -7.77 -5.52
CA GLY A 315 22.21 -6.37 -5.56
C GLY A 315 23.50 -6.07 -4.79
N TRP A 316 23.88 -6.92 -3.82
CA TRP A 316 25.12 -6.77 -3.05
C TRP A 316 26.29 -7.60 -3.59
N CYS A 317 26.06 -8.42 -4.61
CA CYS A 317 27.05 -9.37 -5.11
C CYS A 317 27.56 -8.95 -6.50
N PRO A 318 28.84 -9.19 -6.83
CA PRO A 318 29.37 -8.88 -8.16
C PRO A 318 28.80 -9.82 -9.24
N ASP A 319 28.58 -11.08 -8.90
CA ASP A 319 28.10 -12.12 -9.81
C ASP A 319 27.12 -13.09 -9.14
N ASP A 320 26.56 -13.98 -9.96
CA ASP A 320 25.58 -14.97 -9.53
C ASP A 320 26.19 -16.01 -8.58
N GLY A 321 27.46 -16.40 -8.80
CA GLY A 321 28.16 -17.36 -7.94
C GLY A 321 28.39 -16.84 -6.52
N SER A 322 28.73 -15.55 -6.39
CA SER A 322 28.86 -14.86 -5.10
C SER A 322 27.50 -14.73 -4.40
N THR A 323 26.42 -14.54 -5.18
CA THR A 323 25.05 -14.48 -4.66
C THR A 323 24.62 -15.82 -4.07
N GLU A 324 24.88 -16.93 -4.77
CA GLU A 324 24.59 -18.28 -4.26
C GLU A 324 25.38 -18.58 -3.00
N LYS A 325 26.68 -18.23 -2.96
CA LYS A 325 27.53 -18.41 -1.78
C LYS A 325 27.02 -17.61 -0.59
N LEU A 326 26.64 -16.35 -0.78
CA LEU A 326 26.07 -15.50 0.27
C LEU A 326 24.74 -16.06 0.78
N LEU A 327 23.85 -16.46 -0.13
CA LEU A 327 22.56 -17.06 0.21
C LEU A 327 22.71 -18.33 1.05
N ASN A 328 23.65 -19.20 0.67
CA ASN A 328 23.94 -20.44 1.39
C ASN A 328 24.56 -20.17 2.77
N LEU A 329 25.49 -19.21 2.86
CA LEU A 329 26.09 -18.81 4.13
C LEU A 329 25.05 -18.25 5.10
N MET A 330 24.17 -17.37 4.63
CA MET A 330 23.08 -16.83 5.46
C MET A 330 22.09 -17.93 5.89
N ARG A 331 21.86 -18.93 5.04
CA ARG A 331 21.02 -20.08 5.37
C ARG A 331 21.61 -20.92 6.51
N ASP A 332 22.92 -21.21 6.44
CA ASP A 332 23.64 -21.94 7.48
C ASP A 332 23.60 -21.19 8.82
N LEU A 333 23.90 -19.88 8.78
CA LEU A 333 23.84 -19.01 9.96
C LEU A 333 22.43 -18.94 10.56
N ALA A 334 21.39 -18.83 9.74
CA ALA A 334 20.00 -18.78 10.22
C ALA A 334 19.53 -20.10 10.85
N GLN A 335 20.10 -21.23 10.45
CA GLN A 335 19.77 -22.57 10.98
C GLN A 335 20.60 -22.95 12.19
N THR A 336 21.76 -22.32 12.38
CA THR A 336 22.64 -22.53 13.53
C THR A 336 21.98 -21.93 14.78
N LYS A 337 21.10 -22.69 15.45
CA LYS A 337 20.54 -22.32 16.75
C LYS A 337 21.68 -21.97 17.71
N ALA A 338 21.74 -20.71 18.13
CA ALA A 338 22.22 -20.25 19.44
C ALA A 338 23.25 -21.19 20.13
N THR A 339 24.44 -21.37 19.52
CA THR A 339 25.55 -22.08 20.18
C THR A 339 26.52 -21.10 20.85
N TYR A 340 26.29 -19.80 20.69
CA TYR A 340 27.04 -18.74 21.35
C TYR A 340 26.11 -18.05 22.36
N ARG A 341 26.03 -18.62 23.57
CA ARG A 341 25.56 -17.91 24.76
C ARG A 341 26.76 -17.50 25.59
#